data_AF-A0A949CYC5-F1
#
_entry.id   AF-A0A949CYC5-F1
#
_cell.length_a   1.000
_cell.length_b   1.000
_cell.length_c   1.000
_cell.angle_alpha   90.00
_cell.angle_beta   90.00
_cell.angle_gamma   90.00
#
_symmetry.space_group_name_H-M   'P 1'
#
loop_
_entity.id
_entity.type
_entity.pdbx_description
1 polymer ?
#
loop_
_entity_poly.entity_id
_entity_poly.type
_entity_poly.pdbx_seq_one_letter_code
_entity_poly.pdbx_strand_id
1 'polypeptide(L)'
;MIVRRGLPVLFCCAAVLMAGCAQVGAPRPEAPDAVAADHAYRQGNFDAAARDFLALADAHPRDGAFYRLRAAEAYLQNGEIDAVARMLPDIRRRGLQGDEPVRYDLLAAEVALSRHDAAGALTRLHFADAGLAAPLRMRALELRARAQAAQGDALDSARTRADLDRLLGGNDRAQNEVQIVATLKSMNPEALRNEAAALQPGDPLRPWIDQALHANGGALPVVVLHPNQPVGTLIPQGAQPPQREGYAPARRIALLLPESGPLMAVAQPVRDGFFAAYFADDTGQRAPITVYDTGSTPADAVAAYRKAVADGADRIVGPLARDAVSAVFAQGNLPVPVLALNQPDGAQTPPPGSAAFGLSPDVEAAQAAERMLQQGITHAVVITATEDWAERAALAFRAQFESRNGQILGEARVTDGEVNYSTMIRQTLASVPTSASAPALPGAAPAATTTPAAPMDTGIFISMRPQQARLLLPQLKLAGYANLPVFATSHIYAGNYNPGLDRDLDGVQFCDAPWLFDATLGLPRHDDIVRALDSARGAGGRLFAMGMDAYRLLPYMDWLAQHPDSYLPGATGQLAEDRLGRVQRLLTWAQFDNGAAHPVAGGLQTSAAPQ
;
A
#
# COMPACT_ATOMS: atom_id res chain seq x y z
N MET A 1 30.77 0.29 41.82
CA MET A 1 30.58 -1.16 41.97
C MET A 1 29.23 -1.51 41.35
N ILE A 2 29.27 -2.09 40.16
CA ILE A 2 28.14 -2.33 39.26
C ILE A 2 27.69 -3.77 39.49
N VAL A 3 26.40 -4.00 39.69
CA VAL A 3 25.79 -5.31 39.40
C VAL A 3 24.50 -5.07 38.62
N ARG A 4 24.62 -5.23 37.30
CA ARG A 4 23.53 -5.42 36.35
C ARG A 4 22.86 -6.78 36.64
N ARG A 5 21.55 -6.81 36.84
CA ARG A 5 20.74 -8.01 36.65
C ARG A 5 20.00 -7.88 35.33
N GLY A 6 20.44 -8.65 34.34
CA GLY A 6 19.74 -8.83 33.07
C GLY A 6 18.50 -9.68 33.26
N LEU A 7 17.38 -9.21 32.72
CA LEU A 7 16.15 -9.98 32.56
C LEU A 7 16.36 -10.94 31.36
N PRO A 8 16.04 -12.24 31.47
CA PRO A 8 16.13 -13.14 30.34
C PRO A 8 14.97 -12.87 29.38
N VAL A 9 15.31 -12.70 28.10
CA VAL A 9 14.38 -12.68 26.97
C VAL A 9 13.65 -14.02 26.95
N LEU A 10 12.35 -13.97 27.17
CA LEU A 10 11.45 -15.12 27.10
C LEU A 10 11.45 -15.66 25.67
N PHE A 11 11.89 -16.91 25.52
CA PHE A 11 11.67 -17.74 24.33
C PHE A 11 10.16 -17.87 24.14
N CYS A 12 9.55 -17.04 23.28
CA CYS A 12 8.18 -17.26 22.86
C CYS A 12 8.15 -18.45 21.90
N CYS A 13 7.58 -19.54 22.39
CA CYS A 13 7.32 -20.77 21.68
C CYS A 13 6.69 -20.53 20.31
N ALA A 14 7.18 -21.28 19.34
CA ALA A 14 6.57 -21.55 18.06
C ALA A 14 5.20 -22.24 18.25
N ALA A 15 4.17 -21.45 18.49
CA ALA A 15 2.80 -21.89 18.39
C ALA A 15 2.15 -21.18 17.20
N VAL A 16 1.55 -22.00 16.33
CA VAL A 16 0.69 -21.67 15.18
C VAL A 16 1.42 -21.57 13.83
N LEU A 17 1.61 -22.76 13.23
CA LEU A 17 1.36 -23.04 11.80
C LEU A 17 0.47 -24.30 11.74
N MET A 18 -0.61 -24.27 12.52
CA MET A 18 -1.55 -25.38 12.65
C MET A 18 -2.59 -25.32 11.54
N ALA A 19 -2.64 -26.41 10.76
CA ALA A 19 -3.67 -26.83 9.78
C ALA A 19 -3.25 -26.79 8.30
N GLY A 20 -2.23 -27.58 7.98
CA GLY A 20 -1.89 -27.99 6.61
C GLY A 20 -1.67 -29.49 6.47
N CYS A 21 -2.36 -30.32 7.26
CA CYS A 21 -2.37 -31.78 7.05
C CYS A 21 -3.38 -32.15 5.96
N ALA A 22 -3.07 -31.81 4.71
CA ALA A 22 -3.73 -32.38 3.55
C ALA A 22 -2.66 -33.07 2.70
N GLN A 23 -2.79 -34.40 2.59
CA GLN A 23 -2.04 -35.32 1.75
C GLN A 23 -1.34 -34.66 0.56
N VAL A 24 -0.01 -34.58 0.62
CA VAL A 24 0.84 -34.44 -0.56
C VAL A 24 1.79 -35.62 -0.55
N GLY A 25 1.70 -36.43 -1.60
CA GLY A 25 2.39 -37.71 -1.74
C GLY A 25 1.43 -38.76 -2.29
N ALA A 26 1.79 -39.37 -3.43
CA ALA A 26 1.09 -40.55 -3.93
C ALA A 26 1.09 -41.62 -2.83
N PRO A 27 -0.06 -42.28 -2.54
CA PRO A 27 -0.07 -43.33 -1.54
C PRO A 27 0.85 -44.45 -2.03
N ARG A 28 1.98 -44.65 -1.34
CA ARG A 28 2.59 -45.98 -1.32
C ARG A 28 1.53 -46.93 -0.76
N PRO A 29 1.44 -48.19 -1.24
CA PRO A 29 0.48 -49.14 -0.68
C PRO A 29 0.68 -49.21 0.84
N GLU A 30 -0.22 -48.57 1.58
CA GLU A 30 -0.15 -48.47 3.03
C GLU A 30 -0.40 -49.87 3.58
N ALA A 31 0.54 -50.36 4.39
CA ALA A 31 0.24 -51.49 5.26
C ALA A 31 -1.04 -51.14 6.06
N PRO A 32 -1.96 -52.08 6.29
CA PRO A 32 -3.18 -51.82 7.08
C PRO A 32 -2.89 -51.15 8.43
N ASP A 33 -1.73 -51.45 9.00
CA ASP A 33 -1.24 -50.95 10.28
C ASP A 33 -0.74 -49.48 10.21
N ALA A 34 -0.41 -48.96 9.02
CA ALA A 34 -0.03 -47.56 8.81
C ALA A 34 -1.19 -46.59 9.00
N VAL A 35 -2.43 -47.03 8.71
CA VAL A 35 -3.64 -46.23 8.90
C VAL A 35 -3.84 -45.86 10.37
N ALA A 36 -3.52 -46.78 11.30
CA ALA A 36 -3.63 -46.53 12.73
C ALA A 36 -2.62 -45.48 13.21
N ALA A 37 -1.37 -45.56 12.74
CA ALA A 37 -0.32 -44.58 13.04
C ALA A 37 -0.68 -43.18 12.52
N ASP A 38 -1.20 -43.09 11.29
CA ASP A 38 -1.68 -41.83 10.71
C ASP A 38 -2.90 -41.26 11.43
N HIS A 39 -3.80 -42.12 11.89
CA HIS A 39 -4.94 -41.71 12.69
C HIS A 39 -4.49 -41.14 14.04
N ALA A 40 -3.55 -41.80 14.74
CA ALA A 40 -2.96 -41.29 15.98
C ALA A 40 -2.29 -39.92 15.76
N TYR A 41 -1.55 -39.76 14.66
CA TYR A 41 -0.93 -38.48 14.29
C TYR A 41 -1.97 -37.37 14.09
N ARG A 42 -3.05 -37.65 13.33
CA ARG A 42 -4.13 -36.68 13.07
C ARG A 42 -4.93 -36.31 14.32
N GLN A 43 -5.00 -37.20 15.30
CA GLN A 43 -5.63 -36.95 16.59
C GLN A 43 -4.73 -36.16 17.56
N GLY A 44 -3.50 -35.84 17.17
CA GLY A 44 -2.52 -35.15 18.02
C GLY A 44 -1.85 -36.07 19.04
N ASN A 45 -2.02 -37.39 18.94
CA ASN A 45 -1.31 -38.35 19.78
C ASN A 45 0.06 -38.69 19.16
N PHE A 46 0.96 -37.72 19.19
CA PHE A 46 2.24 -37.78 18.50
C PHE A 46 3.17 -38.86 19.07
N ASP A 47 3.12 -39.14 20.38
CA ASP A 47 3.93 -40.19 21.02
C ASP A 47 3.51 -41.60 20.59
N ALA A 48 2.20 -41.85 20.46
CA ALA A 48 1.73 -43.12 19.92
C ALA A 48 2.08 -43.24 18.44
N ALA A 49 1.80 -42.18 17.66
CA ALA A 49 2.12 -42.15 16.24
C ALA A 49 3.62 -42.41 15.97
N ALA A 50 4.51 -41.76 16.72
CA ALA A 50 5.95 -41.94 16.59
C ALA A 50 6.38 -43.39 16.85
N ARG A 51 5.87 -44.02 17.92
CA ARG A 51 6.13 -45.43 18.23
C ARG A 51 5.61 -46.37 17.15
N ASP A 52 4.39 -46.13 16.66
CA ASP A 52 3.77 -46.97 15.63
C ASP A 52 4.52 -46.84 14.30
N PHE A 53 4.92 -45.63 13.91
CA PHE A 53 5.77 -45.41 12.74
C PHE A 53 7.15 -46.07 12.87
N LEU A 54 7.77 -46.05 14.06
CA LEU A 54 9.03 -46.78 14.28
C LEU A 54 8.85 -48.29 14.15
N ALA A 55 7.77 -48.85 14.70
CA ALA A 55 7.45 -50.27 14.55
C ALA A 55 7.25 -50.65 13.07
N LEU A 56 6.56 -49.80 12.30
CA LEU A 56 6.40 -49.96 10.85
C LEU A 56 7.74 -49.86 10.10
N ALA A 57 8.64 -48.99 10.53
CA ALA A 57 9.96 -48.85 9.93
C ALA A 57 10.82 -50.12 10.08
N ASP A 58 10.65 -50.84 11.17
CA ASP A 58 11.35 -52.10 11.45
C ASP A 58 10.67 -53.28 10.75
N ALA A 59 9.33 -53.29 10.68
CA ALA A 59 8.55 -54.30 9.97
C ALA A 59 8.70 -54.22 8.44
N HIS A 60 8.94 -53.03 7.89
CA HIS A 60 9.03 -52.78 6.44
C HIS A 60 10.36 -52.12 6.03
N PRO A 61 11.49 -52.86 6.00
CA PRO A 61 12.81 -52.28 5.73
C PRO A 61 12.97 -51.53 4.40
N ARG A 62 12.16 -51.86 3.38
CA ARG A 62 12.14 -51.15 2.09
C ARG A 62 11.61 -49.71 2.21
N ASP A 63 10.61 -49.51 3.07
CA ASP A 63 9.97 -48.21 3.34
C ASP A 63 10.43 -47.61 4.67
N GLY A 64 11.38 -48.24 5.36
CA GLY A 64 11.82 -47.82 6.69
C GLY A 64 12.37 -46.40 6.75
N ALA A 65 12.91 -45.84 5.66
CA ALA A 65 13.31 -44.43 5.62
C ALA A 65 12.09 -43.49 5.68
N PHE A 66 11.01 -43.83 4.97
CA PHE A 66 9.75 -43.08 4.99
C PHE A 66 9.12 -43.13 6.38
N TYR A 67 9.00 -44.31 6.99
CA TYR A 67 8.39 -44.43 8.31
C TYR A 67 9.23 -43.77 9.43
N ARG A 68 10.57 -43.84 9.37
CA ARG A 68 11.42 -43.08 10.31
C ARG A 68 11.28 -41.56 10.12
N LEU A 69 11.10 -41.09 8.89
CA LEU A 69 10.79 -39.68 8.62
C LEU A 69 9.46 -39.27 9.26
N ARG A 70 8.40 -40.08 9.10
CA ARG A 70 7.09 -39.84 9.74
C ARG A 70 7.17 -39.82 11.27
N ALA A 71 7.94 -40.73 11.85
CA ALA A 71 8.19 -40.74 13.30
C ALA A 71 8.93 -39.47 13.77
N ALA A 72 9.94 -39.02 13.02
CA ALA A 72 10.66 -37.79 13.33
C ALA A 72 9.76 -36.54 13.24
N GLU A 73 8.83 -36.49 12.28
CA GLU A 73 7.84 -35.42 12.21
C GLU A 73 6.88 -35.43 13.41
N ALA A 74 6.45 -36.61 13.86
CA ALA A 74 5.63 -36.74 15.06
C ALA A 74 6.37 -36.21 16.31
N TYR A 75 7.64 -36.57 16.50
CA TYR A 75 8.46 -36.01 17.58
C TYR A 75 8.61 -34.48 17.47
N LEU A 76 8.76 -33.94 16.25
CA LEU A 76 8.82 -32.49 16.08
C LEU A 76 7.50 -31.81 16.51
N GLN A 77 6.35 -32.39 16.16
CA GLN A 77 5.04 -31.85 16.59
C GLN A 77 4.85 -31.90 18.10
N ASN A 78 5.49 -32.85 18.79
CA ASN A 78 5.52 -32.92 20.26
C ASN A 78 6.53 -31.96 20.90
N GLY A 79 7.28 -31.18 20.11
CA GLY A 79 8.35 -30.30 20.59
C GLY A 79 9.65 -31.02 20.96
N GLU A 80 9.77 -32.31 20.66
CA GLU A 80 10.93 -33.15 21.02
C GLU A 80 12.07 -33.06 19.99
N ILE A 81 12.61 -31.86 19.80
CA ILE A 81 13.67 -31.60 18.81
C ILE A 81 14.91 -32.49 19.05
N ASP A 82 15.25 -32.81 20.30
CA ASP A 82 16.38 -33.70 20.60
C ASP A 82 16.14 -35.15 20.14
N ALA A 83 14.89 -35.62 20.16
CA ALA A 83 14.55 -36.94 19.62
C ALA A 83 14.71 -36.95 18.10
N VAL A 84 14.22 -35.91 17.43
CA VAL A 84 14.43 -35.70 15.98
C VAL A 84 15.92 -35.71 15.65
N ALA A 85 16.73 -34.97 16.40
CA ALA A 85 18.15 -34.85 16.16
C ALA A 85 18.91 -36.18 16.30
N ARG A 86 18.47 -37.07 17.19
CA ARG A 86 19.02 -38.43 17.32
C ARG A 86 18.64 -39.34 16.17
N MET A 87 17.44 -39.16 15.60
CA MET A 87 16.91 -40.01 14.52
C MET A 87 17.38 -39.63 13.12
N LEU A 88 17.67 -38.35 12.88
CA LEU A 88 18.06 -37.85 11.55
C LEU A 88 19.21 -38.62 10.86
N PRO A 89 20.26 -39.09 11.55
CA PRO A 89 21.31 -39.91 10.94
C PRO A 89 20.83 -41.28 10.42
N ASP A 90 19.80 -41.85 11.03
CA ASP A 90 19.27 -43.17 10.68
C ASP A 90 18.30 -43.14 9.49
N ILE A 91 17.83 -41.95 9.12
CA ILE A 91 16.97 -41.74 7.95
C ILE A 91 17.84 -41.63 6.70
N ARG A 92 17.82 -42.67 5.87
CA ARG A 92 18.55 -42.69 4.59
C ARG A 92 17.87 -41.80 3.56
N ARG A 93 18.32 -40.54 3.42
CA ARG A 93 17.79 -39.56 2.44
C ARG A 93 17.66 -40.10 1.01
N ARG A 94 18.58 -40.95 0.54
CA ARG A 94 18.52 -41.57 -0.81
C ARG A 94 17.34 -42.54 -1.03
N GLY A 95 16.74 -43.05 0.05
CA GLY A 95 15.56 -43.91 -0.01
C GLY A 95 14.23 -43.15 0.02
N LEU A 96 14.29 -41.83 0.11
CA LEU A 96 13.13 -40.94 0.12
C LEU A 96 12.73 -40.57 -1.32
N GLN A 97 11.43 -40.41 -1.56
CA GLN A 97 10.84 -40.14 -2.87
C GLN A 97 9.87 -38.97 -2.82
N GLY A 98 9.57 -38.36 -3.98
CA GLY A 98 8.63 -37.25 -4.06
C GLY A 98 9.07 -36.05 -3.21
N ASP A 99 8.22 -35.62 -2.29
CA ASP A 99 8.46 -34.48 -1.38
C ASP A 99 9.18 -34.87 -0.08
N GLU A 100 9.35 -36.17 0.19
CA GLU A 100 10.01 -36.70 1.38
C GLU A 100 11.45 -36.18 1.59
N PRO A 101 12.32 -36.02 0.55
CA PRO A 101 13.64 -35.43 0.74
C PRO A 101 13.59 -33.99 1.26
N VAL A 102 12.62 -33.20 0.79
CA VAL A 102 12.44 -31.81 1.25
C VAL A 102 11.98 -31.80 2.70
N ARG A 103 11.04 -32.67 3.08
CA ARG A 103 10.59 -32.83 4.47
C ARG A 103 11.74 -33.20 5.40
N TYR A 104 12.61 -34.10 4.98
CA TYR A 104 13.84 -34.43 5.71
C TYR A 104 14.76 -33.21 5.88
N ASP A 105 14.98 -32.43 4.81
CA ASP A 105 15.84 -31.25 4.84
C ASP A 105 15.26 -30.16 5.77
N LEU A 106 13.93 -29.98 5.79
CA LEU A 106 13.24 -29.07 6.71
C LEU A 106 13.42 -29.48 8.19
N LEU A 107 13.30 -30.78 8.51
CA LEU A 107 13.57 -31.28 9.87
C LEU A 107 15.03 -31.05 10.26
N ALA A 108 15.96 -31.32 9.34
CA ALA A 108 17.38 -31.11 9.58
C ALA A 108 17.72 -29.62 9.78
N ALA A 109 17.07 -28.72 9.04
CA ALA A 109 17.22 -27.29 9.22
C ALA A 109 16.70 -26.80 10.57
N GLU A 110 15.54 -27.30 11.03
CA GLU A 110 15.02 -26.96 12.36
C GLU A 110 15.97 -27.42 13.49
N VAL A 111 16.50 -28.65 13.39
CA VAL A 111 17.50 -29.15 14.36
C VAL A 111 18.80 -28.33 14.32
N ALA A 112 19.24 -27.88 13.13
CA ALA A 112 20.40 -27.00 13.02
C ALA A 112 20.13 -25.65 13.70
N LEU A 113 18.97 -25.05 13.47
CA LEU A 113 18.56 -23.79 14.12
C LEU A 113 18.45 -23.91 15.64
N SER A 114 17.91 -25.01 16.15
CA SER A 114 17.82 -25.24 17.60
C SER A 114 19.20 -25.35 18.28
N ARG A 115 20.23 -25.68 17.50
CA ARG A 115 21.63 -25.76 17.92
C ARG A 115 22.44 -24.50 17.57
N HIS A 116 21.77 -23.42 17.17
CA HIS A 116 22.40 -22.18 16.72
C HIS A 116 23.31 -22.32 15.48
N ASP A 117 23.13 -23.38 14.69
CA ASP A 117 23.85 -23.61 13.43
C ASP A 117 23.05 -23.06 12.23
N ALA A 118 23.05 -21.73 12.10
CA ALA A 118 22.34 -21.03 11.02
C ALA A 118 22.89 -21.38 9.62
N ALA A 119 24.22 -21.48 9.49
CA ALA A 119 24.87 -21.80 8.23
C ALA A 119 24.54 -23.24 7.77
N GLY A 120 24.54 -24.20 8.71
CA GLY A 120 24.10 -25.56 8.46
C GLY A 120 22.63 -25.63 8.04
N ALA A 121 21.76 -24.86 8.70
CA ALA A 121 20.35 -24.77 8.33
C ALA A 121 20.16 -24.26 6.89
N LEU A 122 20.82 -23.16 6.50
CA LEU A 122 20.75 -22.63 5.13
C LEU A 122 21.27 -23.60 4.08
N THR A 123 22.33 -24.35 4.41
CA THR A 123 22.85 -25.40 3.53
C THR A 123 21.81 -26.48 3.25
N ARG A 124 20.99 -26.85 4.25
CA ARG A 124 19.88 -27.80 4.08
C ARG A 124 18.70 -27.21 3.31
N LEU A 125 18.46 -25.90 3.45
CA LEU A 125 17.37 -25.18 2.78
C LEU A 125 17.70 -24.73 1.35
N HIS A 126 18.82 -25.21 0.80
CA HIS A 126 19.26 -24.93 -0.55
C HIS A 126 18.56 -25.85 -1.57
N PHE A 127 17.31 -25.52 -1.88
CA PHE A 127 16.51 -26.14 -2.93
C PHE A 127 15.57 -25.11 -3.56
N ALA A 128 15.05 -25.42 -4.75
CA ALA A 128 14.09 -24.55 -5.42
C ALA A 128 12.72 -24.63 -4.72
N ASP A 129 12.18 -23.48 -4.32
CA ASP A 129 10.83 -23.41 -3.74
C ASP A 129 9.74 -23.58 -4.81
N ALA A 130 10.08 -23.28 -6.07
CA ALA A 130 9.19 -23.38 -7.21
C ALA A 130 8.82 -24.85 -7.45
N GLY A 131 7.55 -25.19 -7.24
CA GLY A 131 7.03 -26.56 -7.39
C GLY A 131 6.74 -27.27 -6.06
N LEU A 132 7.11 -26.69 -4.91
CA LEU A 132 6.70 -27.20 -3.61
C LEU A 132 5.20 -26.96 -3.37
N ALA A 133 4.55 -27.92 -2.71
CA ALA A 133 3.21 -27.70 -2.18
C ALA A 133 3.22 -26.55 -1.16
N ALA A 134 2.12 -25.78 -1.10
CA ALA A 134 2.03 -24.56 -0.31
C ALA A 134 2.48 -24.73 1.17
N PRO A 135 2.10 -25.79 1.90
CA PRO A 135 2.55 -25.99 3.29
C PRO A 135 4.08 -26.14 3.42
N LEU A 136 4.70 -26.90 2.52
CA LEU A 136 6.15 -27.10 2.52
C LEU A 136 6.89 -25.82 2.13
N ARG A 137 6.35 -25.08 1.16
CA ARG A 137 6.90 -23.79 0.74
C ARG A 137 6.88 -22.77 1.88
N MET A 138 5.75 -22.62 2.57
CA MET A 138 5.64 -21.71 3.73
C MET A 138 6.65 -22.07 4.81
N ARG A 139 6.77 -23.37 5.13
CA ARG A 139 7.74 -23.85 6.13
C ARG A 139 9.19 -23.60 5.70
N ALA A 140 9.52 -23.85 4.44
CA ALA A 140 10.87 -23.59 3.91
C ALA A 140 11.26 -22.11 4.02
N LEU A 141 10.35 -21.21 3.64
CA LEU A 141 10.57 -19.76 3.72
C LEU A 141 10.70 -19.28 5.18
N GLU A 142 9.88 -19.79 6.09
CA GLU A 142 9.94 -19.44 7.52
C GLU A 142 11.29 -19.86 8.15
N LEU A 143 11.75 -21.09 7.89
CA LEU A 143 13.04 -21.56 8.38
C LEU A 143 14.20 -20.81 7.76
N ARG A 144 14.13 -20.51 6.46
CA ARG A 144 15.18 -19.77 5.75
C ARG A 144 15.31 -18.36 6.30
N ALA A 145 14.20 -17.67 6.51
CA ALA A 145 14.17 -16.35 7.13
C ALA A 145 14.77 -16.34 8.54
N ARG A 146 14.42 -17.33 9.38
CA ARG A 146 15.02 -17.48 10.72
C ARG A 146 16.53 -17.73 10.65
N ALA A 147 16.98 -18.56 9.71
CA ALA A 147 18.39 -18.87 9.54
C ALA A 147 19.19 -17.65 9.04
N GLN A 148 18.67 -16.91 8.06
CA GLN A 148 19.26 -15.64 7.59
C GLN A 148 19.38 -14.63 8.74
N ALA A 149 18.30 -14.43 9.51
CA ALA A 149 18.32 -13.53 10.65
C ALA A 149 19.35 -13.96 11.72
N ALA A 150 19.44 -15.26 12.02
CA ALA A 150 20.41 -15.80 12.98
C ALA A 150 21.87 -15.68 12.51
N GLN A 151 22.10 -15.66 11.18
CA GLN A 151 23.42 -15.41 10.59
C GLN A 151 23.78 -13.91 10.55
N GLY A 152 22.83 -13.01 10.87
CA GLY A 152 23.00 -11.56 10.78
C GLY A 152 22.67 -10.98 9.40
N ASP A 153 22.07 -11.78 8.50
CA ASP A 153 21.59 -11.32 7.20
C ASP A 153 20.15 -10.81 7.30
N ALA A 154 20.03 -9.57 7.81
CA ALA A 154 18.74 -8.93 8.04
C ALA A 154 17.95 -8.69 6.74
N LEU A 155 18.66 -8.36 5.65
CA LEU A 155 18.01 -8.01 4.39
C LEU A 155 17.43 -9.24 3.70
N ASP A 156 18.21 -10.33 3.59
CA ASP A 156 17.71 -11.56 2.97
C ASP A 156 16.60 -12.20 3.81
N SER A 157 16.68 -12.10 5.14
CA SER A 157 15.59 -12.47 6.05
C SER A 157 14.32 -11.67 5.72
N ALA A 158 14.41 -10.35 5.63
CA ALA A 158 13.26 -9.49 5.33
C ALA A 158 12.66 -9.80 3.95
N ARG A 159 13.50 -10.02 2.92
CA ARG A 159 13.06 -10.40 1.57
C ARG A 159 12.32 -11.74 1.59
N THR A 160 12.90 -12.76 2.22
CA THR A 160 12.28 -14.09 2.33
C THR A 160 10.95 -14.03 3.08
N ARG A 161 10.85 -13.17 4.10
CA ARG A 161 9.61 -12.95 4.84
C ARG A 161 8.56 -12.18 4.07
N ALA A 162 8.94 -11.22 3.24
CA ALA A 162 8.02 -10.53 2.34
C ALA A 162 7.43 -11.50 1.30
N ASP A 163 8.21 -12.49 0.84
CA ASP A 163 7.72 -13.57 -0.01
C ASP A 163 6.78 -14.52 0.74
N LEU A 164 7.12 -14.88 1.98
CA LEU A 164 6.28 -15.68 2.86
C LEU A 164 4.94 -14.99 3.17
N ASP A 165 4.95 -13.67 3.36
CA ASP A 165 3.77 -12.88 3.74
C ASP A 165 2.57 -13.12 2.82
N ARG A 166 2.83 -13.22 1.52
CA ARG A 166 1.82 -13.44 0.47
C ARG A 166 1.15 -14.82 0.55
N LEU A 167 1.74 -15.75 1.29
CA LEU A 167 1.23 -17.10 1.49
C LEU A 167 0.52 -17.27 2.84
N LEU A 168 0.74 -16.33 3.78
CA LEU A 168 0.18 -16.38 5.12
C LEU A 168 -1.20 -15.70 5.19
N GLY A 169 -1.98 -16.07 6.20
CA GLY A 169 -3.25 -15.43 6.53
C GLY A 169 -3.43 -15.30 8.04
N GLY A 170 -4.35 -14.44 8.47
CA GLY A 170 -4.71 -14.29 9.88
C GLY A 170 -3.52 -13.88 10.77
N ASN A 171 -3.43 -14.52 11.95
CA ASN A 171 -2.43 -14.18 12.96
C ASN A 171 -0.99 -14.48 12.52
N ASP A 172 -0.77 -15.53 11.74
CA ASP A 172 0.57 -15.93 11.28
C ASP A 172 1.15 -14.84 10.36
N ARG A 173 0.30 -14.28 9.49
CA ARG A 173 0.66 -13.13 8.65
C ARG A 173 1.02 -11.93 9.53
N ALA A 174 0.13 -11.53 10.43
CA ALA A 174 0.37 -10.38 11.32
C ALA A 174 1.69 -10.50 12.11
N GLN A 175 2.02 -11.69 12.60
CA GLN A 175 3.31 -11.93 13.27
C GLN A 175 4.50 -11.81 12.32
N ASN A 176 4.38 -12.32 11.09
CA ASN A 176 5.41 -12.19 10.06
C ASN A 176 5.65 -10.72 9.68
N GLU A 177 4.60 -9.93 9.49
CA GLU A 177 4.68 -8.49 9.20
C GLU A 177 5.45 -7.73 10.28
N VAL A 178 5.15 -8.01 11.57
CA VAL A 178 5.90 -7.45 12.71
C VAL A 178 7.39 -7.84 12.64
N GLN A 179 7.70 -9.09 12.28
CA GLN A 179 9.07 -9.57 12.16
C GLN A 179 9.83 -8.93 10.99
N ILE A 180 9.18 -8.70 9.83
CA ILE A 180 9.76 -7.97 8.70
C ILE A 180 10.18 -6.58 9.14
N VAL A 181 9.23 -5.82 9.70
CA VAL A 181 9.45 -4.43 10.10
C VAL A 181 10.49 -4.33 11.19
N ALA A 182 10.46 -5.21 12.20
CA ALA A 182 11.47 -5.24 13.26
C ALA A 182 12.88 -5.52 12.71
N THR A 183 12.99 -6.44 11.75
CA THR A 183 14.27 -6.77 11.09
C THR A 183 14.81 -5.56 10.33
N LEU A 184 14.01 -4.93 9.48
CA LEU A 184 14.41 -3.78 8.68
C LEU A 184 14.74 -2.55 9.55
N LYS A 185 13.99 -2.30 10.62
CA LYS A 185 14.25 -1.19 11.56
C LYS A 185 15.60 -1.28 12.25
N SER A 186 16.18 -2.47 12.36
CA SER A 186 17.53 -2.65 12.93
C SER A 186 18.66 -2.22 11.99
N MET A 187 18.36 -1.98 10.71
CA MET A 187 19.33 -1.61 9.68
C MET A 187 19.54 -0.10 9.60
N ASN A 188 20.63 0.32 8.95
CA ASN A 188 20.89 1.72 8.68
C ASN A 188 19.87 2.29 7.65
N PRO A 189 19.20 3.42 7.93
CA PRO A 189 18.24 4.04 7.01
C PRO A 189 18.78 4.37 5.61
N GLU A 190 20.05 4.80 5.48
CA GLU A 190 20.67 5.06 4.17
C GLU A 190 20.89 3.77 3.39
N ALA A 191 21.30 2.68 4.05
CA ALA A 191 21.43 1.38 3.42
C ALA A 191 20.08 0.88 2.89
N LEU A 192 19.01 1.07 3.66
CA LEU A 192 17.64 0.76 3.24
C LEU A 192 17.20 1.57 2.02
N ARG A 193 17.49 2.87 1.97
CA ARG A 193 17.18 3.70 0.79
C ARG A 193 17.94 3.25 -0.45
N ASN A 194 19.23 2.95 -0.30
CA ASN A 194 20.07 2.46 -1.40
C ASN A 194 19.57 1.12 -1.93
N GLU A 195 19.20 0.20 -1.05
CA GLU A 195 18.59 -1.07 -1.43
C GLU A 195 17.28 -0.84 -2.18
N ALA A 196 16.37 -0.03 -1.62
CA ALA A 196 15.08 0.26 -2.24
C ALA A 196 15.20 0.94 -3.62
N ALA A 197 16.27 1.72 -3.85
CA ALA A 197 16.55 2.33 -5.14
C ALA A 197 17.01 1.31 -6.21
N ALA A 198 17.60 0.18 -5.79
CA ALA A 198 17.99 -0.92 -6.67
C ALA A 198 16.83 -1.88 -6.99
N LEU A 199 15.76 -1.86 -6.18
CA LEU A 199 14.57 -2.69 -6.39
C LEU A 199 13.73 -2.22 -7.57
N GLN A 200 13.05 -3.17 -8.19
CA GLN A 200 11.98 -2.84 -9.14
C GLN A 200 10.83 -2.14 -8.41
N PRO A 201 10.09 -1.21 -9.05
CA PRO A 201 8.96 -0.51 -8.43
C PRO A 201 7.91 -1.41 -7.78
N GLY A 202 7.70 -2.61 -8.35
CA GLY A 202 6.75 -3.62 -7.88
C GLY A 202 7.35 -4.67 -6.94
N ASP A 203 8.56 -4.46 -6.42
CA ASP A 203 9.18 -5.44 -5.54
C ASP A 203 8.41 -5.54 -4.20
N PRO A 204 8.03 -6.75 -3.74
CA PRO A 204 7.29 -6.94 -2.49
C PRO A 204 7.99 -6.39 -1.25
N LEU A 205 9.33 -6.26 -1.25
CA LEU A 205 10.08 -5.73 -0.12
C LEU A 205 9.97 -4.20 0.01
N ARG A 206 9.67 -3.50 -1.09
CA ARG A 206 9.71 -2.04 -1.15
C ARG A 206 8.71 -1.36 -0.18
N PRO A 207 7.44 -1.81 -0.06
CA PRO A 207 6.51 -1.28 0.94
C PRO A 207 7.01 -1.48 2.38
N TRP A 208 7.66 -2.60 2.67
CA TRP A 208 8.20 -2.90 4.00
C TRP A 208 9.39 -2.00 4.36
N ILE A 209 10.26 -1.72 3.38
CA ILE A 209 11.35 -0.75 3.55
C ILE A 209 10.78 0.64 3.81
N ASP A 210 9.77 1.06 3.05
CA ASP A 210 9.11 2.36 3.25
C ASP A 210 8.55 2.46 4.69
N GLN A 211 7.78 1.46 5.12
CA GLN A 211 7.23 1.41 6.48
C GLN A 211 8.31 1.44 7.58
N ALA A 212 9.46 0.79 7.36
CA ALA A 212 10.57 0.82 8.30
C ALA A 212 11.22 2.21 8.38
N LEU A 213 11.33 2.92 7.25
CA LEU A 213 11.86 4.29 7.19
C LEU A 213 10.93 5.31 7.86
N HIS A 214 9.60 5.15 7.70
CA HIS A 214 8.60 6.05 8.32
C HIS A 214 8.77 6.16 9.84
N ALA A 215 9.11 5.04 10.49
CA ALA A 215 9.35 5.02 11.94
C ALA A 215 10.54 5.89 12.39
N ASN A 216 11.45 6.24 11.47
CA ASN A 216 12.60 7.09 11.69
C ASN A 216 12.44 8.48 11.02
N GLY A 217 11.22 8.86 10.62
CA GLY A 217 10.95 10.13 9.94
C GLY A 217 11.47 10.21 8.50
N GLY A 218 11.79 9.06 7.88
CA GLY A 218 12.16 8.95 6.47
C GLY A 218 11.05 8.32 5.63
N ALA A 219 11.10 8.46 4.32
CA ALA A 219 10.26 7.71 3.38
C ALA A 219 11.04 7.42 2.10
N LEU A 220 10.51 6.51 1.30
CA LEU A 220 10.95 6.29 -0.07
C LEU A 220 10.26 7.27 -1.02
N PRO A 221 10.91 7.63 -2.16
CA PRO A 221 10.23 8.33 -3.23
C PRO A 221 9.04 7.50 -3.75
N VAL A 222 7.92 8.17 -3.97
CA VAL A 222 6.71 7.54 -4.51
C VAL A 222 6.93 7.25 -5.99
N VAL A 223 6.51 6.06 -6.44
CA VAL A 223 6.52 5.74 -7.87
C VAL A 223 5.30 6.43 -8.49
N VAL A 224 5.53 7.58 -9.13
CA VAL A 224 4.49 8.26 -9.92
C VAL A 224 4.38 7.54 -11.26
N LEU A 225 3.18 7.06 -11.59
CA LEU A 225 2.92 6.45 -12.89
C LEU A 225 2.67 7.55 -13.94
N HIS A 226 3.21 7.35 -15.14
CA HIS A 226 2.95 8.19 -16.31
C HIS A 226 2.35 7.33 -17.43
N PRO A 227 1.14 6.79 -17.23
CA PRO A 227 0.50 5.97 -18.24
C PRO A 227 0.15 6.83 -19.46
N ASN A 228 0.19 6.25 -20.65
CA ASN A 228 0.05 6.97 -21.92
C ASN A 228 -1.00 6.37 -22.86
N GLN A 229 -1.62 5.25 -22.47
CA GLN A 229 -2.65 4.59 -23.26
C GLN A 229 -3.99 4.60 -22.51
N PRO A 230 -5.01 5.36 -22.98
CA PRO A 230 -6.32 5.30 -22.37
C PRO A 230 -6.99 3.96 -22.68
N VAL A 231 -7.52 3.27 -21.66
CA VAL A 231 -8.38 2.09 -21.83
C VAL A 231 -9.83 2.49 -22.14
N GLY A 232 -10.60 1.56 -22.70
CA GLY A 232 -12.01 1.78 -23.03
C GLY A 232 -12.22 2.45 -24.39
N THR A 233 -11.19 2.52 -25.22
CA THR A 233 -11.30 2.93 -26.62
C THR A 233 -12.22 1.96 -27.37
N LEU A 234 -13.04 2.49 -28.29
CA LEU A 234 -13.95 1.66 -29.08
C LEU A 234 -13.15 0.95 -30.18
N ILE A 235 -13.09 -0.37 -30.09
CA ILE A 235 -12.49 -1.24 -31.10
C ILE A 235 -13.58 -1.62 -32.11
N PRO A 236 -13.42 -1.28 -33.41
CA PRO A 236 -14.34 -1.72 -34.45
C PRO A 236 -14.31 -3.25 -34.59
N GLN A 237 -15.47 -3.91 -34.54
CA GLN A 237 -15.57 -5.37 -34.65
C GLN A 237 -16.27 -5.82 -35.95
N GLY A 238 -16.00 -5.14 -37.07
CA GLY A 238 -16.60 -5.45 -38.36
C GLY A 238 -18.13 -5.37 -38.31
N ALA A 239 -18.82 -6.51 -38.43
CA ALA A 239 -20.29 -6.59 -38.38
C ALA A 239 -20.87 -6.68 -36.95
N GLN A 240 -20.04 -6.81 -35.91
CA GLN A 240 -20.47 -6.80 -34.51
C GLN A 240 -20.46 -5.37 -33.94
N PRO A 241 -21.27 -5.08 -32.90
CA PRO A 241 -21.19 -3.82 -32.18
C PRO A 241 -19.75 -3.55 -31.69
N PRO A 242 -19.28 -2.30 -31.75
CA PRO A 242 -17.93 -1.96 -31.28
C PRO A 242 -17.81 -2.29 -29.79
N GLN A 243 -16.68 -2.88 -29.39
CA GLN A 243 -16.39 -3.23 -28.00
C GLN A 243 -15.39 -2.24 -27.42
N ARG A 244 -15.55 -1.92 -26.14
CA ARG A 244 -14.55 -1.15 -25.39
C ARG A 244 -13.36 -2.04 -25.04
N GLU A 245 -12.16 -1.59 -25.39
CA GLU A 245 -10.90 -2.26 -25.03
C GLU A 245 -10.83 -2.54 -23.52
N GLY A 246 -10.42 -3.76 -23.14
CA GLY A 246 -10.26 -4.15 -21.74
C GLY A 246 -11.54 -4.23 -20.91
N TYR A 247 -12.72 -4.02 -21.49
CA TYR A 247 -13.98 -4.03 -20.77
C TYR A 247 -14.47 -5.47 -20.48
N ALA A 248 -14.57 -5.80 -19.20
CA ALA A 248 -15.15 -7.04 -18.69
C ALA A 248 -16.33 -6.74 -17.74
N PRO A 249 -17.60 -6.93 -18.16
CA PRO A 249 -18.76 -6.54 -17.35
C PRO A 249 -18.88 -7.36 -16.06
N ALA A 250 -19.27 -6.68 -14.97
CA ALA A 250 -19.68 -7.35 -13.73
C ALA A 250 -21.09 -7.95 -13.88
N ARG A 251 -21.40 -9.02 -13.15
CA ARG A 251 -22.75 -9.63 -13.15
C ARG A 251 -23.55 -9.31 -11.88
N ARG A 252 -22.89 -9.15 -10.74
CA ARG A 252 -23.48 -8.76 -9.46
C ARG A 252 -22.43 -8.05 -8.60
N ILE A 253 -22.72 -6.80 -8.26
CA ILE A 253 -21.81 -5.95 -7.50
C ILE A 253 -22.27 -5.89 -6.05
N ALA A 254 -21.34 -6.09 -5.12
CA ALA A 254 -21.55 -5.74 -3.72
C ALA A 254 -20.79 -4.45 -3.37
N LEU A 255 -21.49 -3.51 -2.74
CA LEU A 255 -20.92 -2.26 -2.24
C LEU A 255 -20.86 -2.29 -0.72
N LEU A 256 -19.64 -2.33 -0.18
CA LEU A 256 -19.35 -2.42 1.25
C LEU A 256 -18.97 -1.03 1.77
N LEU A 257 -19.89 -0.38 2.48
CA LEU A 257 -19.67 0.95 3.04
C LEU A 257 -20.22 1.02 4.46
N PRO A 258 -19.63 1.84 5.35
CA PRO A 258 -20.23 2.12 6.66
C PRO A 258 -21.57 2.85 6.48
N GLU A 259 -22.66 2.21 6.87
CA GLU A 259 -24.00 2.82 6.91
C GLU A 259 -24.35 3.36 8.30
N SER A 260 -23.48 3.13 9.28
CA SER A 260 -23.62 3.58 10.65
C SER A 260 -22.28 4.06 11.23
N GLY A 261 -22.32 4.71 12.40
CA GLY A 261 -21.13 5.17 13.10
C GLY A 261 -20.47 6.42 12.50
N PRO A 262 -19.25 6.76 12.95
CA PRO A 262 -18.60 8.03 12.64
C PRO A 262 -18.20 8.19 11.17
N LEU A 263 -18.04 7.08 10.43
CA LEU A 263 -17.63 7.10 9.03
C LEU A 263 -18.79 7.24 8.04
N MET A 264 -20.05 7.19 8.50
CA MET A 264 -21.23 7.33 7.61
C MET A 264 -21.18 8.64 6.81
N ALA A 265 -20.80 9.76 7.45
CA ALA A 265 -20.71 11.07 6.79
C ALA A 265 -19.64 11.12 5.68
N VAL A 266 -18.60 10.28 5.78
CA VAL A 266 -17.55 10.13 4.75
C VAL A 266 -17.98 9.13 3.68
N ALA A 267 -18.72 8.09 4.05
CA ALA A 267 -19.22 7.06 3.15
C ALA A 267 -20.35 7.55 2.23
N GLN A 268 -21.17 8.50 2.69
CA GLN A 268 -22.31 8.99 1.92
C GLN A 268 -21.89 9.61 0.56
N PRO A 269 -20.95 10.57 0.48
CA PRO A 269 -20.49 11.07 -0.82
C PRO A 269 -19.97 9.98 -1.75
N VAL A 270 -19.24 9.00 -1.21
CA VAL A 270 -18.72 7.86 -1.99
C VAL A 270 -19.87 7.04 -2.56
N ARG A 271 -20.89 6.72 -1.74
CA ARG A 271 -22.08 5.98 -2.18
C ARG A 271 -22.85 6.75 -3.25
N ASP A 272 -23.09 8.03 -3.03
CA ASP A 272 -23.86 8.87 -3.95
C ASP A 272 -23.13 9.04 -5.29
N GLY A 273 -21.81 9.21 -5.27
CA GLY A 273 -20.97 9.23 -6.47
C GLY A 273 -20.97 7.91 -7.22
N PHE A 274 -20.90 6.79 -6.50
CA PHE A 274 -20.99 5.45 -7.08
C PHE A 274 -22.31 5.26 -7.84
N PHE A 275 -23.44 5.63 -7.22
CA PHE A 275 -24.74 5.55 -7.86
C PHE A 275 -24.93 6.58 -8.97
N ALA A 276 -24.33 7.76 -8.88
CA ALA A 276 -24.35 8.75 -9.97
C ALA A 276 -23.70 8.20 -11.24
N ALA A 277 -22.54 7.55 -11.12
CA ALA A 277 -21.91 6.88 -12.26
C ALA A 277 -22.74 5.68 -12.75
N TYR A 278 -23.29 4.87 -11.85
CA TYR A 278 -24.16 3.75 -12.20
C TYR A 278 -25.42 4.16 -12.98
N PHE A 279 -26.08 5.25 -12.57
CA PHE A 279 -27.28 5.72 -13.26
C PHE A 279 -26.98 6.46 -14.56
N ALA A 280 -25.78 7.05 -14.68
CA ALA A 280 -25.28 7.65 -15.91
C ALA A 280 -24.77 6.62 -16.93
N ASP A 281 -24.52 5.36 -16.54
CA ASP A 281 -24.09 4.31 -17.44
C ASP A 281 -25.20 3.92 -18.44
N ASP A 282 -24.96 4.26 -19.71
CA ASP A 282 -25.84 4.06 -20.85
C ASP A 282 -25.54 2.79 -21.66
N THR A 283 -24.57 1.97 -21.22
CA THR A 283 -24.16 0.72 -21.92
C THR A 283 -25.26 -0.35 -21.96
N GLY A 284 -26.35 -0.17 -21.22
CA GLY A 284 -27.50 -1.09 -21.19
C GLY A 284 -27.24 -2.38 -20.39
N GLN A 285 -26.05 -2.55 -19.81
CA GLN A 285 -25.65 -3.74 -19.04
C GLN A 285 -25.30 -3.39 -17.59
N ARG A 286 -26.26 -2.79 -16.88
CA ARG A 286 -26.12 -2.44 -15.48
C ARG A 286 -26.29 -3.66 -14.58
N ALA A 287 -25.21 -4.11 -13.96
CA ALA A 287 -25.24 -5.18 -12.97
C ALA A 287 -26.06 -4.76 -11.73
N PRO A 288 -26.89 -5.64 -11.15
CA PRO A 288 -27.53 -5.35 -9.88
C PRO A 288 -26.49 -5.11 -8.79
N ILE A 289 -26.74 -4.08 -7.97
CA ILE A 289 -25.91 -3.68 -6.84
C ILE A 289 -26.64 -4.04 -5.54
N THR A 290 -25.94 -4.63 -4.58
CA THR A 290 -26.40 -4.80 -3.20
C THR A 290 -25.45 -4.10 -2.25
N VAL A 291 -25.98 -3.27 -1.35
CA VAL A 291 -25.18 -2.53 -0.36
C VAL A 291 -25.13 -3.33 0.94
N TYR A 292 -23.94 -3.41 1.53
CA TYR A 292 -23.68 -4.09 2.80
C TYR A 292 -23.05 -3.12 3.79
N ASP A 293 -23.64 -2.97 4.97
CA ASP A 293 -23.05 -2.18 6.05
C ASP A 293 -21.78 -2.88 6.57
N THR A 294 -20.65 -2.17 6.54
CA THR A 294 -19.39 -2.64 7.11
C THR A 294 -19.26 -2.37 8.61
N GLY A 295 -20.26 -1.76 9.23
CA GLY A 295 -20.27 -1.46 10.66
C GLY A 295 -19.16 -0.49 11.06
N SER A 296 -18.69 -0.62 12.30
CA SER A 296 -17.65 0.24 12.89
C SER A 296 -16.40 -0.52 13.32
N THR A 297 -16.32 -1.83 13.06
CA THR A 297 -15.16 -2.66 13.43
C THR A 297 -14.61 -3.43 12.24
N PRO A 298 -13.31 -3.81 12.24
CA PRO A 298 -12.75 -4.64 11.17
C PRO A 298 -13.42 -6.01 11.02
N ALA A 299 -13.92 -6.58 12.12
CA ALA A 299 -14.63 -7.85 12.10
C ALA A 299 -15.98 -7.76 11.36
N ASP A 300 -16.69 -6.64 11.51
CA ASP A 300 -17.93 -6.38 10.79
C ASP A 300 -17.70 -6.31 9.28
N ALA A 301 -16.61 -5.65 8.85
CA ALA A 301 -16.24 -5.59 7.43
C ALA A 301 -15.91 -6.96 6.84
N VAL A 302 -15.20 -7.82 7.58
CA VAL A 302 -14.93 -9.22 7.17
C VAL A 302 -16.23 -10.02 7.09
N ALA A 303 -17.17 -9.82 8.03
CA ALA A 303 -18.47 -10.48 7.99
C ALA A 303 -19.32 -10.01 6.79
N ALA A 304 -19.33 -8.70 6.49
CA ALA A 304 -19.98 -8.13 5.32
C ALA A 304 -19.42 -8.69 4.01
N TYR A 305 -18.08 -8.80 3.91
CA TYR A 305 -17.42 -9.44 2.76
C TYR A 305 -17.86 -10.89 2.58
N ARG A 306 -17.81 -11.71 3.64
CA ARG A 306 -18.23 -13.12 3.57
C ARG A 306 -19.69 -13.27 3.17
N LYS A 307 -20.56 -12.37 3.65
CA LYS A 307 -21.97 -12.34 3.28
C LYS A 307 -22.15 -11.99 1.79
N ALA A 308 -21.47 -10.96 1.29
CA ALA A 308 -21.51 -10.59 -0.12
C ALA A 308 -21.08 -11.74 -1.06
N VAL A 309 -20.03 -12.47 -0.67
CA VAL A 309 -19.58 -13.68 -1.40
C VAL A 309 -20.66 -14.77 -1.38
N ALA A 310 -21.26 -15.03 -0.21
CA ALA A 310 -22.33 -16.02 -0.08
C ALA A 310 -23.58 -15.66 -0.90
N ASP A 311 -23.89 -14.37 -1.01
CA ASP A 311 -24.99 -13.84 -1.82
C ASP A 311 -24.67 -13.83 -3.33
N GLY A 312 -23.48 -14.29 -3.73
CA GLY A 312 -23.10 -14.50 -5.14
C GLY A 312 -22.60 -13.25 -5.85
N ALA A 313 -22.04 -12.27 -5.14
CA ALA A 313 -21.32 -11.17 -5.76
C ALA A 313 -20.12 -11.69 -6.56
N ASP A 314 -19.86 -11.11 -7.74
CA ASP A 314 -18.66 -11.41 -8.55
C ASP A 314 -17.69 -10.24 -8.67
N ARG A 315 -18.10 -9.06 -8.17
CA ARG A 315 -17.25 -7.90 -7.91
C ARG A 315 -17.65 -7.27 -6.58
N ILE A 316 -16.66 -6.89 -5.78
CA ILE A 316 -16.86 -6.24 -4.47
C ILE A 316 -16.13 -4.90 -4.47
N VAL A 317 -16.80 -3.84 -4.03
CA VAL A 317 -16.24 -2.49 -3.85
C VAL A 317 -16.33 -2.11 -2.38
N GLY A 318 -15.24 -1.60 -1.81
CA GLY A 318 -15.09 -1.37 -0.38
C GLY A 318 -14.33 -2.50 0.33
N PRO A 319 -14.03 -2.39 1.64
CA PRO A 319 -14.50 -1.36 2.56
C PRO A 319 -13.74 -0.01 2.43
N LEU A 320 -14.16 0.97 3.23
CA LEU A 320 -13.62 2.35 3.25
C LEU A 320 -12.63 2.64 4.37
N ALA A 321 -12.81 2.02 5.56
CA ALA A 321 -11.92 2.24 6.71
C ALA A 321 -10.60 1.46 6.53
N ARG A 322 -9.46 2.04 6.92
CA ARG A 322 -8.13 1.43 6.67
C ARG A 322 -7.95 0.11 7.41
N ASP A 323 -8.38 0.05 8.66
CA ASP A 323 -8.36 -1.14 9.50
C ASP A 323 -9.29 -2.25 8.94
N ALA A 324 -10.45 -1.86 8.41
CA ALA A 324 -11.35 -2.75 7.69
C ALA A 324 -10.72 -3.30 6.39
N VAL A 325 -10.04 -2.45 5.61
CA VAL A 325 -9.30 -2.89 4.40
C VAL A 325 -8.24 -3.90 4.78
N SER A 326 -7.44 -3.61 5.81
CA SER A 326 -6.41 -4.51 6.32
C SER A 326 -6.98 -5.87 6.74
N ALA A 327 -8.10 -5.87 7.47
CA ALA A 327 -8.73 -7.10 7.94
C ALA A 327 -9.33 -7.96 6.81
N VAL A 328 -9.91 -7.33 5.78
CA VAL A 328 -10.38 -8.04 4.59
C VAL A 328 -9.21 -8.61 3.81
N PHE A 329 -8.15 -7.84 3.56
CA PHE A 329 -6.95 -8.34 2.85
C PHE A 329 -6.17 -9.40 3.66
N ALA A 330 -6.23 -9.36 4.99
CA ALA A 330 -5.60 -10.35 5.86
C ALA A 330 -6.25 -11.75 5.79
N GLN A 331 -7.41 -11.89 5.13
CA GLN A 331 -7.96 -13.21 4.80
C GLN A 331 -7.07 -13.99 3.80
N GLY A 332 -6.15 -13.30 3.12
CA GLY A 332 -5.15 -13.90 2.23
C GLY A 332 -5.72 -14.34 0.89
N ASN A 333 -6.59 -15.35 0.89
CA ASN A 333 -7.29 -15.80 -0.31
C ASN A 333 -8.71 -15.22 -0.36
N LEU A 334 -8.98 -14.36 -1.35
CA LEU A 334 -10.28 -13.75 -1.58
C LEU A 334 -10.93 -14.41 -2.81
N PRO A 335 -11.95 -15.28 -2.65
CA PRO A 335 -12.62 -15.92 -3.77
C PRO A 335 -13.28 -14.95 -4.76
N VAL A 336 -13.64 -13.76 -4.28
CA VAL A 336 -14.18 -12.67 -5.10
C VAL A 336 -13.26 -11.47 -4.98
N PRO A 337 -12.73 -10.94 -6.10
CA PRO A 337 -11.91 -9.75 -6.12
C PRO A 337 -12.54 -8.53 -5.45
N VAL A 338 -11.72 -7.78 -4.72
CA VAL A 338 -12.13 -6.58 -3.97
C VAL A 338 -11.42 -5.34 -4.51
N LEU A 339 -12.18 -4.30 -4.86
CA LEU A 339 -11.67 -2.94 -5.00
C LEU A 339 -11.87 -2.21 -3.67
N ALA A 340 -10.85 -2.23 -2.81
CA ALA A 340 -10.88 -1.51 -1.54
C ALA A 340 -10.85 0.00 -1.77
N LEU A 341 -11.61 0.76 -0.97
CA LEU A 341 -11.73 2.22 -1.09
C LEU A 341 -10.78 2.96 -0.14
N ASN A 342 -9.69 2.31 0.25
CA ASN A 342 -8.58 2.91 0.96
C ASN A 342 -7.33 2.05 0.76
N GLN A 343 -6.20 2.54 1.26
CA GLN A 343 -5.01 1.71 1.42
C GLN A 343 -5.11 0.92 2.74
N PRO A 344 -4.60 -0.32 2.80
CA PRO A 344 -4.44 -1.01 4.07
C PRO A 344 -3.46 -0.26 4.98
N ASP A 345 -3.50 -0.58 6.26
CA ASP A 345 -2.53 -0.10 7.23
C ASP A 345 -1.18 -0.80 7.00
N GLY A 346 -0.11 -0.02 7.08
CA GLY A 346 1.26 -0.52 6.89
C GLY A 346 1.59 -0.87 5.43
N ALA A 347 2.43 -1.89 5.27
CA ALA A 347 3.01 -2.31 3.99
C ALA A 347 2.25 -3.44 3.29
N GLN A 348 1.08 -3.82 3.81
CA GLN A 348 0.27 -4.89 3.21
C GLN A 348 -0.08 -4.56 1.75
N THR A 349 0.01 -5.56 0.89
CA THR A 349 -0.45 -5.47 -0.50
C THR A 349 -1.79 -6.18 -0.67
N PRO A 350 -2.68 -5.69 -1.56
CA PRO A 350 -3.89 -6.38 -1.95
C PRO A 350 -3.63 -7.83 -2.37
N PRO A 351 -4.53 -8.77 -2.02
CA PRO A 351 -4.51 -10.13 -2.55
C PRO A 351 -4.65 -10.16 -4.08
N PRO A 352 -4.22 -11.25 -4.76
CA PRO A 352 -4.34 -11.37 -6.21
C PRO A 352 -5.75 -11.07 -6.75
N GLY A 353 -5.82 -10.28 -7.82
CA GLY A 353 -7.06 -9.81 -8.45
C GLY A 353 -7.76 -8.67 -7.72
N SER A 354 -7.35 -8.34 -6.48
CA SER A 354 -7.89 -7.23 -5.71
C SER A 354 -6.99 -6.01 -5.83
N ALA A 355 -7.56 -4.82 -5.63
CA ALA A 355 -6.84 -3.56 -5.72
C ALA A 355 -7.23 -2.60 -4.59
N ALA A 356 -6.31 -1.70 -4.23
CA ALA A 356 -6.54 -0.65 -3.24
C ALA A 356 -6.58 0.72 -3.92
N PHE A 357 -7.73 1.37 -3.85
CA PHE A 357 -7.95 2.71 -4.39
C PHE A 357 -8.18 3.70 -3.26
N GLY A 358 -7.29 4.69 -3.13
CA GLY A 358 -7.35 5.68 -2.06
C GLY A 358 -6.89 7.06 -2.51
N LEU A 359 -7.46 8.10 -1.88
CA LEU A 359 -7.06 9.49 -2.09
C LEU A 359 -5.85 9.81 -1.18
N SER A 360 -4.66 9.36 -1.58
CA SER A 360 -3.44 9.50 -0.76
C SER A 360 -2.78 10.87 -0.93
N PRO A 361 -2.54 11.62 0.16
CA PRO A 361 -1.81 12.91 0.10
C PRO A 361 -0.34 12.72 -0.28
N ASP A 362 0.25 11.56 0.01
CA ASP A 362 1.63 11.20 -0.30
C ASP A 362 1.87 11.25 -1.83
N VAL A 363 0.89 10.74 -2.60
CA VAL A 363 0.92 10.72 -4.07
C VAL A 363 0.75 12.13 -4.65
N GLU A 364 -0.08 12.97 -4.03
CA GLU A 364 -0.25 14.38 -4.43
C GLU A 364 1.03 15.18 -4.21
N ALA A 365 1.66 14.98 -3.06
CA ALA A 365 2.89 15.65 -2.69
C ALA A 365 4.08 15.22 -3.58
N ALA A 366 4.16 13.93 -3.93
CA ALA A 366 5.15 13.45 -4.89
C ALA A 366 4.94 14.06 -6.30
N GLN A 367 3.70 14.18 -6.76
CA GLN A 367 3.40 14.88 -8.02
C GLN A 367 3.77 16.37 -7.95
N ALA A 368 3.57 17.02 -6.81
CA ALA A 368 4.00 18.41 -6.61
C ALA A 368 5.51 18.57 -6.68
N ALA A 369 6.27 17.65 -6.07
CA ALA A 369 7.74 17.64 -6.19
C ALA A 369 8.18 17.49 -7.65
N GLU A 370 7.59 16.54 -8.40
CA GLU A 370 7.90 16.37 -9.83
C GLU A 370 7.54 17.60 -10.66
N ARG A 371 6.40 18.23 -10.39
CA ARG A 371 5.97 19.45 -11.08
C ARG A 371 6.92 20.61 -10.82
N MET A 372 7.38 20.79 -9.57
CA MET A 372 8.37 21.81 -9.22
C MET A 372 9.67 21.59 -10.00
N LEU A 373 10.19 20.37 -10.00
CA LEU A 373 11.42 20.02 -10.73
C LEU A 373 11.27 20.21 -12.24
N GLN A 374 10.13 19.84 -12.82
CA GLN A 374 9.81 20.06 -14.23
C GLN A 374 9.77 21.56 -14.61
N GLN A 375 9.45 22.44 -13.66
CA GLN A 375 9.48 23.89 -13.84
C GLN A 375 10.86 24.51 -13.54
N GLY A 376 11.90 23.70 -13.33
CA GLY A 376 13.26 24.15 -13.05
C GLY A 376 13.49 24.56 -11.60
N ILE A 377 12.56 24.25 -10.70
CA ILE A 377 12.70 24.52 -9.26
C ILE A 377 13.47 23.37 -8.61
N THR A 378 14.73 23.62 -8.26
CA THR A 378 15.63 22.63 -7.63
C THR A 378 15.83 22.87 -6.14
N HIS A 379 15.33 23.99 -5.61
CA HIS A 379 15.35 24.32 -4.19
C HIS A 379 13.93 24.53 -3.68
N ALA A 380 13.59 23.93 -2.53
CA ALA A 380 12.24 24.04 -1.97
C ALA A 380 12.25 24.39 -0.49
N VAL A 381 11.28 25.20 -0.08
CA VAL A 381 10.89 25.37 1.32
C VAL A 381 9.58 24.65 1.56
N VAL A 382 9.50 23.84 2.62
CA VAL A 382 8.30 23.05 2.95
C VAL A 382 7.60 23.66 4.16
N ILE A 383 6.34 24.07 4.00
CA ILE A 383 5.52 24.60 5.09
C ILE A 383 4.22 23.81 5.15
N THR A 384 4.03 22.99 6.18
CA THR A 384 2.83 22.15 6.30
C THR A 384 2.08 22.43 7.59
N ALA A 385 0.83 22.00 7.63
CA ALA A 385 0.09 21.90 8.89
C ALA A 385 0.62 20.71 9.72
N THR A 386 0.12 20.55 10.95
CA THR A 386 0.58 19.52 11.90
C THR A 386 -0.23 18.23 11.87
N GLU A 387 -1.31 18.17 11.09
CA GLU A 387 -2.12 16.96 10.98
C GLU A 387 -1.39 15.84 10.24
N ASP A 388 -1.71 14.58 10.58
CA ASP A 388 -1.04 13.38 10.03
C ASP A 388 -0.98 13.35 8.49
N TRP A 389 -2.04 13.82 7.81
CA TRP A 389 -2.08 13.86 6.34
C TRP A 389 -1.09 14.89 5.76
N ALA A 390 -0.85 16.00 6.47
CA ALA A 390 0.05 17.07 6.05
C ALA A 390 1.51 16.68 6.31
N GLU A 391 1.78 16.02 7.43
CA GLU A 391 3.11 15.45 7.74
C GLU A 391 3.51 14.37 6.73
N ARG A 392 2.57 13.49 6.36
CA ARG A 392 2.80 12.49 5.32
C ARG A 392 3.06 13.11 3.95
N ALA A 393 2.32 14.17 3.61
CA ALA A 393 2.59 14.94 2.39
C ALA A 393 4.00 15.56 2.42
N ALA A 394 4.40 16.19 3.53
CA ALA A 394 5.75 16.76 3.69
C ALA A 394 6.84 15.70 3.47
N LEU A 395 6.65 14.54 4.10
CA LEU A 395 7.60 13.43 4.03
C LEU A 395 7.73 12.86 2.62
N ALA A 396 6.61 12.65 1.93
CA ALA A 396 6.59 12.17 0.55
C ALA A 396 7.15 13.20 -0.44
N PHE A 397 6.83 14.49 -0.25
CA PHE A 397 7.41 15.58 -1.03
C PHE A 397 8.94 15.58 -0.92
N ARG A 398 9.47 15.58 0.31
CA ARG A 398 10.92 15.57 0.56
C ARG A 398 11.59 14.38 -0.10
N ALA A 399 11.08 13.18 0.16
CA ALA A 399 11.65 11.95 -0.41
C ALA A 399 11.66 12.00 -1.95
N GLN A 400 10.58 12.48 -2.57
CA GLN A 400 10.51 12.61 -4.01
C GLN A 400 11.47 13.68 -4.55
N PHE A 401 11.46 14.88 -3.97
CA PHE A 401 12.24 16.03 -4.42
C PHE A 401 13.75 15.77 -4.33
N GLU A 402 14.21 15.23 -3.20
CA GLU A 402 15.63 14.88 -2.97
C GLU A 402 16.10 13.72 -3.86
N SER A 403 15.23 12.73 -4.12
CA SER A 403 15.56 11.60 -5.02
C SER A 403 15.86 12.04 -6.46
N ARG A 404 15.43 13.25 -6.84
CA ARG A 404 15.64 13.87 -8.15
C ARG A 404 16.63 15.04 -8.09
N ASN A 405 17.55 15.01 -7.11
CA ASN A 405 18.59 16.02 -6.89
C ASN A 405 18.09 17.41 -6.46
N GLY A 406 16.83 17.54 -6.06
CA GLY A 406 16.33 18.74 -5.40
C GLY A 406 16.86 18.86 -3.96
N GLN A 407 16.81 20.07 -3.41
CA GLN A 407 17.30 20.38 -2.05
C GLN A 407 16.24 21.10 -1.23
N ILE A 408 16.02 20.66 0.01
CA ILE A 408 15.16 21.36 0.96
C ILE A 408 15.97 22.42 1.70
N LEU A 409 15.60 23.69 1.53
CA LEU A 409 16.28 24.84 2.14
C LEU A 409 15.78 25.17 3.55
N GLY A 410 14.56 24.74 3.88
CA GLY A 410 13.94 24.96 5.17
C GLY A 410 12.61 24.24 5.29
N GLU A 411 12.25 23.86 6.52
CA GLU A 411 10.96 23.28 6.84
C GLU A 411 10.32 23.97 8.04
N ALA A 412 9.00 24.12 8.02
CA ALA A 412 8.23 24.56 9.16
C ALA A 412 6.85 23.92 9.24
N ARG A 413 6.28 24.00 10.44
CA ARG A 413 4.93 23.57 10.75
C ARG A 413 4.08 24.75 11.20
N VAL A 414 2.86 24.82 10.69
CA VAL A 414 1.84 25.79 11.10
C VAL A 414 0.90 25.09 12.07
N THR A 415 0.79 25.64 13.28
CA THR A 415 -0.12 25.08 14.30
C THR A 415 -1.54 25.61 14.14
N ASP A 416 -2.53 24.82 14.56
CA ASP A 416 -3.93 25.25 14.48
C ASP A 416 -4.19 26.44 15.42
N GLY A 417 -4.96 27.42 14.94
CA GLY A 417 -5.24 28.67 15.65
C GLY A 417 -4.10 29.71 15.67
N GLU A 418 -2.91 29.38 15.16
CA GLU A 418 -1.82 30.35 15.01
C GLU A 418 -2.14 31.31 13.86
N VAL A 419 -1.99 32.62 14.11
CA VAL A 419 -2.34 33.68 13.14
C VAL A 419 -1.15 34.52 12.70
N ASN A 420 -0.04 34.49 13.44
CA ASN A 420 1.16 35.27 13.15
C ASN A 420 2.34 34.34 12.86
N TYR A 421 2.70 34.25 11.59
CA TYR A 421 3.75 33.38 11.10
C TYR A 421 5.07 34.12 10.85
N SER A 422 5.18 35.40 11.21
CA SER A 422 6.34 36.23 10.86
C SER A 422 7.68 35.71 11.40
N THR A 423 7.71 35.15 12.60
CA THR A 423 8.92 34.54 13.17
C THR A 423 9.26 33.23 12.48
N MET A 424 8.27 32.36 12.25
CA MET A 424 8.44 31.11 11.51
C MET A 424 8.96 31.41 10.10
N ILE A 425 8.30 32.29 9.34
CA ILE A 425 8.71 32.67 7.97
C ILE A 425 10.17 33.15 7.93
N ARG A 426 10.58 34.01 8.87
CA ARG A 426 11.96 34.52 8.94
C ARG A 426 12.98 33.43 9.22
N GLN A 427 12.64 32.44 10.05
CA GLN A 427 13.54 31.33 10.38
C GLN A 427 13.62 30.32 9.23
N THR A 428 12.47 29.94 8.68
CA THR A 428 12.37 28.91 7.63
C THR A 428 12.95 29.34 6.31
N LEU A 429 12.79 30.62 5.94
CA LEU A 429 13.32 31.18 4.70
C LEU A 429 14.62 31.97 4.89
N ALA A 430 15.35 31.78 6.00
CA ALA A 430 16.58 32.53 6.29
C ALA A 430 17.67 32.37 5.22
N SER A 431 17.70 31.23 4.53
CA SER A 431 18.61 30.91 3.42
C SER A 431 18.12 31.38 2.05
N VAL A 432 16.89 31.89 1.95
CA VAL A 432 16.25 32.28 0.70
C VAL A 432 16.36 33.81 0.52
N PRO A 433 16.93 34.31 -0.59
CA PRO A 433 17.00 35.74 -0.84
C PRO A 433 15.62 36.39 -0.94
N THR A 434 15.45 37.56 -0.32
CA THR A 434 14.20 38.34 -0.41
C THR A 434 14.18 39.25 -1.65
N SER A 435 13.00 39.50 -2.20
CA SER A 435 12.82 40.46 -3.28
C SER A 435 12.71 41.89 -2.74
N ALA A 436 13.29 42.86 -3.46
CA ALA A 436 13.33 44.28 -3.09
C ALA A 436 11.97 45.02 -3.11
N SER A 437 10.86 44.31 -3.34
CA SER A 437 9.52 44.90 -3.55
C SER A 437 8.59 44.85 -2.34
N ALA A 438 9.06 44.43 -1.16
CA ALA A 438 8.25 44.53 0.07
C ALA A 438 8.02 46.02 0.43
N PRO A 439 6.79 46.46 0.76
CA PRO A 439 6.56 47.83 1.21
C PRO A 439 7.39 48.11 2.46
N ALA A 440 8.16 49.20 2.46
CA ALA A 440 8.88 49.64 3.64
C ALA A 440 7.87 49.99 4.75
N LEU A 441 7.92 49.25 5.87
CA LEU A 441 7.24 49.64 7.10
C LEU A 441 7.74 51.05 7.53
N PRO A 442 6.86 51.99 7.90
CA PRO A 442 7.29 53.30 8.40
C PRO A 442 8.16 53.11 9.66
N GLY A 443 9.45 53.45 9.57
CA GLY A 443 10.41 53.35 10.68
C GLY A 443 11.45 52.21 10.59
N ALA A 444 11.46 51.41 9.52
CA ALA A 444 12.52 50.43 9.30
C ALA A 444 13.83 51.10 8.85
N ALA A 445 14.97 50.68 9.42
CA ALA A 445 16.31 51.11 9.02
C ALA A 445 16.56 50.85 7.52
N PRO A 446 17.41 51.64 6.84
CA PRO A 446 17.68 51.47 5.41
C PRO A 446 18.14 50.04 5.11
N ALA A 447 17.49 49.40 4.14
CA ALA A 447 17.78 48.04 3.71
C ALA A 447 19.26 47.92 3.34
N ALA A 448 19.97 47.04 4.04
CA ALA A 448 21.34 46.69 3.70
C ALA A 448 21.35 45.96 2.34
N THR A 449 22.13 46.50 1.40
CA THR A 449 22.63 45.87 0.17
C THR A 449 21.61 45.18 -0.75
N THR A 450 21.39 45.85 -1.89
CA THR A 450 20.75 45.32 -3.10
C THR A 450 21.31 43.95 -3.50
N THR A 451 20.48 42.93 -3.40
CA THR A 451 20.80 41.55 -3.84
C THR A 451 19.86 41.19 -5.01
N PRO A 452 20.30 40.42 -6.03
CA PRO A 452 19.46 40.07 -7.18
C PRO A 452 18.17 39.36 -6.77
N ALA A 453 17.16 39.34 -7.65
CA ALA A 453 15.94 38.56 -7.48
C ALA A 453 16.24 37.13 -7.00
N ALA A 454 15.36 36.56 -6.17
CA ALA A 454 15.48 35.16 -5.74
C ALA A 454 15.85 34.26 -6.93
N PRO A 455 16.76 33.28 -6.74
CA PRO A 455 17.13 32.36 -7.81
C PRO A 455 15.86 31.81 -8.47
N MET A 456 15.83 31.77 -9.81
CA MET A 456 14.68 31.24 -10.58
C MET A 456 14.39 29.76 -10.29
N ASP A 457 15.20 29.11 -9.44
CA ASP A 457 15.14 27.69 -9.08
C ASP A 457 14.57 27.42 -7.68
N THR A 458 14.05 28.43 -6.96
CA THR A 458 13.52 28.26 -5.59
C THR A 458 12.00 28.40 -5.54
N GLY A 459 11.31 27.50 -4.83
CA GLY A 459 9.86 27.53 -4.63
C GLY A 459 9.42 27.11 -3.23
N ILE A 460 8.12 27.25 -2.95
CA ILE A 460 7.51 26.85 -1.67
C ILE A 460 6.51 25.72 -1.93
N PHE A 461 6.62 24.63 -1.18
CA PHE A 461 5.59 23.60 -1.11
C PHE A 461 4.78 23.74 0.17
N ILE A 462 3.44 23.70 0.06
CA ILE A 462 2.52 23.75 1.19
C ILE A 462 1.53 22.59 1.21
N SER A 463 1.23 22.10 2.42
CA SER A 463 0.15 21.12 2.64
C SER A 463 -0.63 21.52 3.87
N MET A 464 -1.76 22.20 3.67
CA MET A 464 -2.57 22.82 4.72
C MET A 464 -4.00 23.10 4.21
N ARG A 465 -4.91 23.42 5.12
CA ARG A 465 -6.29 23.77 4.78
C ARG A 465 -6.37 25.20 4.22
N PRO A 466 -7.45 25.57 3.50
CA PRO A 466 -7.58 26.90 2.89
C PRO A 466 -7.48 28.02 3.93
N GLN A 467 -8.02 27.81 5.14
CA GLN A 467 -8.00 28.82 6.21
C GLN A 467 -6.57 29.18 6.65
N GLN A 468 -5.69 28.18 6.79
CA GLN A 468 -4.29 28.39 7.16
C GLN A 468 -3.53 29.08 6.03
N ALA A 469 -3.75 28.66 4.79
CA ALA A 469 -3.06 29.24 3.64
C ALA A 469 -3.45 30.70 3.36
N ARG A 470 -4.74 31.05 3.55
CA ARG A 470 -5.23 32.43 3.45
C ARG A 470 -4.57 33.36 4.48
N LEU A 471 -4.09 32.81 5.61
CA LEU A 471 -3.28 33.56 6.58
C LEU A 471 -1.79 33.58 6.22
N LEU A 472 -1.26 32.48 5.69
CA LEU A 472 0.16 32.30 5.38
C LEU A 472 0.62 33.15 4.18
N LEU A 473 -0.10 33.09 3.07
CA LEU A 473 0.36 33.68 1.81
C LEU A 473 0.47 35.21 1.85
N PRO A 474 -0.47 35.97 2.45
CA PRO A 474 -0.28 37.40 2.63
C PRO A 474 0.95 37.74 3.48
N GLN A 475 1.24 36.94 4.51
CA GLN A 475 2.41 37.15 5.37
C GLN A 475 3.73 36.83 4.65
N LEU A 476 3.76 35.80 3.79
CA LEU A 476 4.91 35.52 2.91
C LEU A 476 5.15 36.68 1.93
N LYS A 477 4.09 37.23 1.33
CA LYS A 477 4.15 38.40 0.44
C LYS A 477 4.71 39.62 1.18
N LEU A 478 4.21 39.92 2.39
CA LEU A 478 4.70 41.01 3.24
C LEU A 478 6.16 40.83 3.68
N ALA A 479 6.61 39.58 3.87
CA ALA A 479 7.99 39.25 4.22
C ALA A 479 8.98 39.32 3.04
N GLY A 480 8.52 39.67 1.83
CA GLY A 480 9.37 39.84 0.65
C GLY A 480 9.51 38.61 -0.25
N TYR A 481 8.66 37.59 -0.05
CA TYR A 481 8.66 36.34 -0.82
C TYR A 481 7.54 36.24 -1.86
N ALA A 482 6.98 37.39 -2.28
CA ALA A 482 5.85 37.44 -3.21
C ALA A 482 6.11 36.83 -4.60
N ASN A 483 7.40 36.71 -4.98
CA ASN A 483 7.81 36.21 -6.29
C ASN A 483 8.13 34.71 -6.31
N LEU A 484 8.09 34.02 -5.15
CA LEU A 484 8.35 32.59 -5.09
C LEU A 484 7.10 31.82 -5.56
N PRO A 485 7.23 30.89 -6.52
CA PRO A 485 6.11 30.04 -6.90
C PRO A 485 5.73 29.13 -5.73
N VAL A 486 4.43 29.00 -5.49
CA VAL A 486 3.87 28.18 -4.40
C VAL A 486 3.09 27.01 -4.98
N PHE A 487 3.43 25.81 -4.54
CA PHE A 487 2.78 24.56 -4.91
C PHE A 487 2.08 23.95 -3.72
N ALA A 488 0.91 23.34 -3.92
CA ALA A 488 0.15 22.72 -2.85
C ALA A 488 -0.48 21.38 -3.23
N THR A 489 -0.87 20.60 -2.21
CA THR A 489 -1.78 19.46 -2.37
C THR A 489 -3.24 19.94 -2.45
N SER A 490 -4.16 19.05 -2.81
CA SER A 490 -5.59 19.38 -2.99
C SER A 490 -6.27 20.01 -1.77
N HIS A 491 -5.71 19.80 -0.57
CA HIS A 491 -6.24 20.31 0.70
C HIS A 491 -6.30 21.84 0.76
N ILE A 492 -5.55 22.54 -0.10
CA ILE A 492 -5.59 23.99 -0.24
C ILE A 492 -6.94 24.52 -0.74
N TYR A 493 -7.71 23.68 -1.44
CA TYR A 493 -8.97 24.05 -2.06
C TYR A 493 -10.15 23.43 -1.30
N ALA A 494 -11.11 24.28 -0.92
CA ALA A 494 -12.29 23.85 -0.18
C ALA A 494 -13.27 23.02 -1.03
N GLY A 495 -13.11 23.00 -2.35
CA GLY A 495 -14.03 22.32 -3.27
C GLY A 495 -15.25 23.17 -3.67
N ASN A 496 -15.25 24.46 -3.34
CA ASN A 496 -16.33 25.39 -3.70
C ASN A 496 -15.78 26.75 -4.11
N TYR A 497 -16.48 27.41 -5.01
CA TYR A 497 -16.15 28.74 -5.50
C TYR A 497 -16.33 29.81 -4.39
N ASN A 498 -15.24 30.46 -3.97
CA ASN A 498 -15.28 31.52 -2.97
C ASN A 498 -14.27 32.66 -3.25
N PRO A 499 -14.51 33.48 -4.29
CA PRO A 499 -13.55 34.48 -4.77
C PRO A 499 -13.20 35.57 -3.75
N GLY A 500 -14.08 35.82 -2.77
CA GLY A 500 -13.81 36.79 -1.71
C GLY A 500 -12.68 36.35 -0.78
N LEU A 501 -12.67 35.07 -0.39
CA LEU A 501 -11.64 34.52 0.50
C LEU A 501 -10.45 33.93 -0.25
N ASP A 502 -10.66 33.42 -1.47
CA ASP A 502 -9.61 32.72 -2.23
C ASP A 502 -8.68 33.66 -2.97
N ARG A 503 -8.94 34.97 -3.00
CA ARG A 503 -8.02 35.96 -3.56
C ARG A 503 -6.66 35.99 -2.86
N ASP A 504 -6.63 35.67 -1.56
CA ASP A 504 -5.37 35.54 -0.82
C ASP A 504 -4.51 34.37 -1.33
N LEU A 505 -5.13 33.40 -2.00
CA LEU A 505 -4.50 32.22 -2.60
C LEU A 505 -4.02 32.44 -4.03
N ASP A 506 -4.25 33.62 -4.63
CA ASP A 506 -3.86 33.94 -6.01
C ASP A 506 -2.38 33.61 -6.27
N GLY A 507 -2.15 32.88 -7.37
CA GLY A 507 -0.84 32.43 -7.85
C GLY A 507 -0.46 31.01 -7.42
N VAL A 508 -1.08 30.44 -6.39
CA VAL A 508 -0.79 29.07 -5.92
C VAL A 508 -1.21 28.05 -6.96
N GLN A 509 -0.30 27.15 -7.33
CA GLN A 509 -0.56 25.97 -8.16
C GLN A 509 -0.82 24.75 -7.28
N PHE A 510 -1.79 23.91 -7.63
CA PHE A 510 -2.09 22.69 -6.87
C PHE A 510 -2.68 21.60 -7.75
N CYS A 511 -2.56 20.35 -7.32
CA CYS A 511 -3.18 19.21 -8.00
C CYS A 511 -4.52 18.84 -7.33
N ASP A 512 -5.53 18.48 -8.12
CA ASP A 512 -6.82 18.01 -7.61
C ASP A 512 -7.53 17.09 -8.61
N ALA A 513 -8.67 16.54 -8.21
CA ALA A 513 -9.52 15.72 -9.06
C ALA A 513 -10.12 16.56 -10.22
N PRO A 514 -9.96 16.15 -11.49
CA PRO A 514 -10.43 16.90 -12.65
C PRO A 514 -11.94 17.12 -12.69
N TRP A 515 -12.72 16.25 -12.06
CA TRP A 515 -14.17 16.38 -12.01
C TRP A 515 -14.63 17.67 -11.31
N LEU A 516 -13.91 18.19 -10.30
CA LEU A 516 -14.25 19.44 -9.63
C LEU A 516 -14.22 20.66 -10.56
N PHE A 517 -13.62 20.52 -11.75
CA PHE A 517 -13.46 21.57 -12.74
C PHE A 517 -14.16 21.24 -14.07
N ASP A 518 -15.04 20.24 -14.13
CA ASP A 518 -15.65 19.73 -15.37
C ASP A 518 -14.61 19.36 -16.45
N ALA A 519 -13.39 18.96 -16.05
CA ALA A 519 -12.28 18.75 -16.98
C ALA A 519 -12.25 17.36 -17.63
N THR A 520 -13.12 16.44 -17.20
CA THR A 520 -13.22 15.07 -17.75
C THR A 520 -14.50 14.93 -18.57
N LEU A 521 -14.34 14.61 -19.86
CA LEU A 521 -15.45 14.36 -20.78
C LEU A 521 -16.19 13.05 -20.45
N GLY A 522 -17.49 13.01 -20.75
CA GLY A 522 -18.31 11.79 -20.59
C GLY A 522 -18.71 11.47 -19.15
N LEU A 523 -18.42 12.37 -18.20
CA LEU A 523 -18.89 12.28 -16.83
C LEU A 523 -20.08 13.23 -16.60
N PRO A 524 -20.95 12.94 -15.62
CA PRO A 524 -21.93 13.91 -15.14
C PRO A 524 -21.23 15.21 -14.73
N ARG A 525 -21.75 16.36 -15.14
CA ARG A 525 -21.16 17.66 -14.83
C ARG A 525 -21.24 17.95 -13.34
N HIS A 526 -20.13 18.40 -12.76
CA HIS A 526 -20.03 18.75 -11.35
C HIS A 526 -21.06 19.82 -10.96
N ASP A 527 -21.17 20.89 -11.75
CA ASP A 527 -22.10 21.99 -11.50
C ASP A 527 -23.57 21.57 -11.45
N ASP A 528 -23.95 20.57 -12.25
CA ASP A 528 -25.31 20.06 -12.27
C ASP A 528 -25.57 19.14 -11.06
N ILE A 529 -24.59 18.31 -10.71
CA ILE A 529 -24.66 17.41 -9.55
C ILE A 529 -24.72 18.19 -8.24
N VAL A 530 -23.85 19.18 -8.03
CA VAL A 530 -23.82 19.95 -6.76
C VAL A 530 -25.09 20.76 -6.53
N ARG A 531 -25.88 21.06 -7.56
CA ARG A 531 -27.21 21.68 -7.39
C ARG A 531 -28.24 20.69 -6.85
N ALA A 532 -28.09 19.41 -7.17
CA ALA A 532 -29.03 18.36 -6.79
C ALA A 532 -28.64 17.63 -5.49
N LEU A 533 -27.34 17.47 -5.23
CA LEU A 533 -26.81 16.64 -4.13
C LEU A 533 -25.81 17.43 -3.29
N ASP A 534 -26.15 17.65 -2.02
CA ASP A 534 -25.26 18.33 -1.06
C ASP A 534 -23.99 17.51 -0.77
N SER A 535 -24.05 16.19 -0.89
CA SER A 535 -22.91 15.28 -0.69
C SER A 535 -21.77 15.47 -1.70
N ALA A 536 -22.03 16.10 -2.84
CA ALA A 536 -21.04 16.43 -3.85
C ALA A 536 -20.32 17.77 -3.59
N ARG A 537 -20.76 18.57 -2.61
CA ARG A 537 -20.20 19.92 -2.36
C ARG A 537 -18.98 19.88 -1.47
N GLY A 538 -18.12 20.89 -1.64
CA GLY A 538 -17.00 21.16 -0.75
C GLY A 538 -16.06 19.96 -0.60
N ALA A 539 -15.71 19.62 0.63
CA ALA A 539 -14.84 18.47 0.93
C ALA A 539 -15.42 17.12 0.46
N GLY A 540 -16.75 17.00 0.33
CA GLY A 540 -17.42 15.78 -0.15
C GLY A 540 -17.20 15.52 -1.64
N GLY A 541 -16.91 16.55 -2.44
CA GLY A 541 -16.77 16.42 -3.90
C GLY A 541 -15.68 15.45 -4.35
N ARG A 542 -14.56 15.36 -3.62
CA ARG A 542 -13.48 14.39 -3.93
C ARG A 542 -13.88 12.96 -3.63
N LEU A 543 -14.63 12.74 -2.54
CA LEU A 543 -15.17 11.42 -2.18
C LEU A 543 -16.29 11.01 -3.14
N PHE A 544 -17.07 11.97 -3.62
CA PHE A 544 -18.05 11.76 -4.69
C PHE A 544 -17.37 11.36 -6.01
N ALA A 545 -16.32 12.07 -6.42
CA ALA A 545 -15.47 11.69 -7.55
C ALA A 545 -14.89 10.27 -7.39
N MET A 546 -14.41 9.93 -6.20
CA MET A 546 -13.92 8.59 -5.88
C MET A 546 -15.01 7.53 -6.02
N GLY A 547 -16.24 7.81 -5.57
CA GLY A 547 -17.39 6.93 -5.77
C GLY A 547 -17.67 6.64 -7.24
N MET A 548 -17.68 7.70 -8.08
CA MET A 548 -17.87 7.53 -9.53
C MET A 548 -16.80 6.65 -10.16
N ASP A 549 -15.55 6.86 -9.79
CA ASP A 549 -14.43 6.06 -10.30
C ASP A 549 -14.43 4.63 -9.77
N ALA A 550 -14.85 4.41 -8.52
CA ALA A 550 -14.97 3.07 -7.96
C ALA A 550 -15.94 2.20 -8.77
N TYR A 551 -17.05 2.76 -9.26
CA TYR A 551 -17.95 2.05 -10.17
C TYR A 551 -17.28 1.80 -11.53
N ARG A 552 -16.66 2.84 -12.10
CA ARG A 552 -16.08 2.78 -13.46
C ARG A 552 -14.83 1.91 -13.57
N LEU A 553 -14.09 1.70 -12.48
CA LEU A 553 -12.91 0.83 -12.43
C LEU A 553 -13.27 -0.65 -12.56
N LEU A 554 -14.41 -1.07 -12.01
CA LEU A 554 -14.82 -2.47 -11.93
C LEU A 554 -14.64 -3.28 -13.22
N PRO A 555 -15.08 -2.81 -14.40
CA PRO A 555 -14.92 -3.57 -15.63
C PRO A 555 -13.51 -3.59 -16.20
N TYR A 556 -12.59 -2.77 -15.69
CA TYR A 556 -11.23 -2.63 -16.21
C TYR A 556 -10.13 -3.11 -15.25
N MET A 557 -10.47 -3.56 -14.04
CA MET A 557 -9.47 -3.99 -13.04
C MET A 557 -8.52 -5.05 -13.59
N ASP A 558 -9.05 -6.11 -14.18
CA ASP A 558 -8.25 -7.20 -14.73
C ASP A 558 -7.31 -6.71 -15.86
N TRP A 559 -7.76 -5.72 -16.65
CA TRP A 559 -6.97 -5.12 -17.72
C TRP A 559 -5.84 -4.26 -17.15
N LEU A 560 -6.14 -3.35 -16.23
CA LEU A 560 -5.17 -2.42 -15.63
C LEU A 560 -4.08 -3.16 -14.87
N ALA A 561 -4.42 -4.25 -14.17
CA ALA A 561 -3.45 -5.11 -13.50
C ALA A 561 -2.44 -5.77 -14.47
N GLN A 562 -2.84 -6.00 -15.73
CA GLN A 562 -2.01 -6.65 -16.75
C GLN A 562 -1.29 -5.67 -17.69
N HIS A 563 -1.77 -4.42 -17.78
CA HIS A 563 -1.29 -3.41 -18.71
C HIS A 563 -0.85 -2.15 -17.95
N PRO A 564 0.39 -2.12 -17.42
CA PRO A 564 0.85 -1.04 -16.54
C PRO A 564 0.97 0.33 -17.23
N ASP A 565 1.02 0.37 -18.56
CA ASP A 565 1.05 1.62 -19.34
C ASP A 565 -0.37 2.16 -19.66
N SER A 566 -1.40 1.38 -19.35
CA SER A 566 -2.81 1.75 -19.56
C SER A 566 -3.36 2.57 -18.39
N TYR A 567 -4.31 3.46 -18.69
CA TYR A 567 -5.07 4.19 -17.68
C TYR A 567 -6.53 4.35 -18.04
N LEU A 568 -7.39 4.44 -17.02
CA LEU A 568 -8.78 4.86 -17.15
C LEU A 568 -8.90 6.38 -16.91
N PRO A 569 -9.44 7.17 -17.85
CA PRO A 569 -9.78 8.57 -17.60
C PRO A 569 -10.91 8.67 -16.56
N GLY A 570 -10.56 9.07 -15.33
CA GLY A 570 -11.43 9.12 -14.17
C GLY A 570 -11.89 10.52 -13.76
N ALA A 571 -12.83 10.56 -12.83
CA ALA A 571 -13.27 11.75 -12.11
C ALA A 571 -12.18 12.28 -11.16
N THR A 572 -11.37 11.38 -10.62
CA THR A 572 -10.28 11.66 -9.67
C THR A 572 -8.89 11.73 -10.31
N GLY A 573 -8.81 11.63 -11.64
CA GLY A 573 -7.55 11.71 -12.39
C GLY A 573 -7.45 10.61 -13.45
N GLN A 574 -6.26 10.44 -14.03
CA GLN A 574 -5.96 9.23 -14.79
C GLN A 574 -5.66 8.11 -13.81
N LEU A 575 -6.38 6.99 -13.91
CA LEU A 575 -6.30 5.88 -12.98
C LEU A 575 -5.51 4.73 -13.60
N ALA A 576 -4.42 4.35 -12.97
CA ALA A 576 -3.60 3.21 -13.37
C ALA A 576 -3.30 2.35 -12.14
N GLU A 577 -3.14 1.05 -12.34
CA GLU A 577 -2.77 0.13 -11.26
C GLU A 577 -1.25 -0.05 -11.26
N ASP A 578 -0.62 0.12 -10.09
CA ASP A 578 0.79 -0.22 -9.94
C ASP A 578 0.99 -1.74 -9.77
N ARG A 579 2.23 -2.19 -9.85
CA ARG A 579 2.58 -3.61 -9.73
C ARG A 579 2.31 -4.20 -8.32
N LEU A 580 1.93 -3.39 -7.35
CA LEU A 580 1.57 -3.79 -6.00
C LEU A 580 0.05 -3.78 -5.79
N GLY A 581 -0.74 -3.63 -6.85
CA GLY A 581 -2.21 -3.63 -6.79
C GLY A 581 -2.81 -2.32 -6.26
N ARG A 582 -2.05 -1.22 -6.23
CA ARG A 582 -2.58 0.08 -5.79
C ARG A 582 -3.01 0.89 -7.00
N VAL A 583 -4.23 1.41 -6.97
CA VAL A 583 -4.71 2.34 -7.98
C VAL A 583 -4.12 3.72 -7.70
N GLN A 584 -3.19 4.12 -8.56
CA GLN A 584 -2.56 5.44 -8.58
C GLN A 584 -3.39 6.42 -9.41
N ARG A 585 -3.30 7.70 -9.04
CA ARG A 585 -4.01 8.79 -9.71
C ARG A 585 -3.01 9.82 -10.25
N LEU A 586 -3.04 10.11 -11.54
CA LEU A 586 -2.42 11.31 -12.09
C LEU A 586 -3.45 12.43 -12.10
N LEU A 587 -3.20 13.48 -11.31
CA LEU A 587 -4.16 14.57 -11.07
C LEU A 587 -4.07 15.67 -12.12
N THR A 588 -5.12 16.47 -12.23
CA THR A 588 -5.04 17.71 -13.00
C THR A 588 -4.44 18.82 -12.15
N TRP A 589 -3.73 19.73 -12.80
CA TRP A 589 -3.18 20.93 -12.17
C TRP A 589 -4.13 22.10 -12.31
N ALA A 590 -4.35 22.80 -11.20
CA ALA A 590 -5.12 24.03 -11.14
C ALA A 590 -4.27 25.17 -10.54
N GLN A 591 -4.68 26.40 -10.79
CA GLN A 591 -4.09 27.60 -10.21
C GLN A 591 -5.20 28.54 -9.76
N PHE A 592 -4.99 29.21 -8.63
CA PHE A 592 -5.86 30.32 -8.22
C PHE A 592 -5.53 31.58 -9.03
N ASP A 593 -6.51 32.11 -9.74
CA ASP A 593 -6.45 33.38 -10.46
C ASP A 593 -7.71 34.19 -10.16
N ASN A 594 -7.53 35.43 -9.69
CA ASN A 594 -8.60 36.34 -9.27
C ASN A 594 -9.62 35.70 -8.30
N GLY A 595 -9.13 34.92 -7.33
CA GLY A 595 -9.93 34.21 -6.34
C GLY A 595 -10.66 32.96 -6.86
N ALA A 596 -10.40 32.54 -8.09
CA ALA A 596 -11.02 31.38 -8.70
C ALA A 596 -9.97 30.31 -9.04
N ALA A 597 -10.25 29.05 -8.72
CA ALA A 597 -9.39 27.94 -9.10
C ALA A 597 -9.71 27.49 -10.53
N HIS A 598 -8.71 27.52 -11.41
CA HIS A 598 -8.85 27.15 -12.82
C HIS A 598 -7.80 26.10 -13.22
N PRO A 599 -8.15 25.10 -14.05
CA PRO A 599 -7.16 24.19 -14.61
C PRO A 599 -6.07 24.93 -15.38
N VAL A 600 -4.81 24.55 -15.17
CA VAL A 600 -3.66 25.11 -15.89
C VAL A 600 -3.57 24.46 -17.28
N ALA A 601 -3.53 25.28 -18.34
CA ALA A 601 -3.40 24.81 -19.71
C ALA A 601 -2.12 23.96 -19.89
N GLY A 602 -2.24 22.80 -20.55
CA GLY A 602 -1.13 21.86 -20.74
C GLY A 602 -0.91 20.86 -19.60
N GLY A 603 -1.76 20.84 -18.57
CA GLY A 603 -1.71 19.84 -17.50
C GLY A 603 -2.20 18.43 -17.91
N LEU A 604 -3.08 18.35 -18.91
CA LEU A 604 -3.60 17.11 -19.50
C LEU A 604 -3.98 17.39 -20.96
N GLN A 605 -3.10 17.12 -21.93
CA GLN A 605 -3.55 16.88 -23.30
C GLN A 605 -3.90 15.40 -23.41
N THR A 606 -5.20 15.10 -23.36
CA THR A 606 -5.71 13.96 -24.11
C THR A 606 -5.36 14.21 -25.57
N SER A 607 -4.70 13.25 -26.21
CA SER A 607 -4.47 13.30 -27.64
C SER A 607 -5.79 13.52 -28.36
N ALA A 608 -5.97 14.70 -28.95
CA ALA A 608 -6.99 14.89 -29.96
C ALA A 608 -6.64 13.93 -31.10
N ALA A 609 -7.57 13.04 -31.45
CA ALA A 609 -7.43 12.20 -32.62
C ALA A 609 -7.15 13.08 -33.86
N PRO A 610 -6.25 12.68 -34.77
CA PRO A 610 -6.08 13.40 -36.02
C PRO A 610 -7.42 13.37 -36.77
N GLN A 611 -7.86 14.56 -37.21
CA GLN A 611 -9.03 14.73 -38.07
C GLN A 611 -8.86 14.01 -39.41
#